data_AF-A0A0C1EB93-F1
#
_entry.id   AF-A0A0C1EB93-F1
#
_cell.length_a   1.000
_cell.length_b   1.000
_cell.length_c   1.000
_cell.angle_alpha   90.00
_cell.angle_beta   90.00
_cell.angle_gamma   90.00
#
_symmetry.space_group_name_H-M   'P 1'
#
loop_
_entity.id
_entity.type
_entity.pdbx_description
1 polymer ?
#
loop_
_entity_poly.entity_id
_entity_poly.type
_entity_poly.pdbx_seq_one_letter_code
_entity_poly.pdbx_strand_id
1 'polypeptide(L)'
;MDCTNDIGQLISSVVSGVAAIITACATIFLYKVTKILAVETKKMADASKPHIVATLVINKWSMKHMDLHIDNTGNATAYDIEISFNPPLENTGVREKLETLPFQKISVLNPNQGLSTYLSEYSDIKDKSYFVEISWKNNSMATEREYNRYILNIGHYEGVTKLGDDNPLCSIANKVEKISDDIRKITNKLK
;
A
#
# COMPACT_ATOMS: atom_id res chain seq x y z
N MET A 1 74.98 32.73 -7.74
CA MET A 1 73.53 32.69 -8.07
C MET A 1 73.15 31.23 -7.98
N ASP A 2 72.57 30.77 -6.86
CA ASP A 2 71.90 29.45 -6.79
C ASP A 2 71.22 29.19 -5.42
N CYS A 3 71.67 29.80 -4.32
CA CYS A 3 71.08 29.53 -2.99
C CYS A 3 69.61 29.99 -2.82
N THR A 4 69.15 31.02 -3.53
CA THR A 4 67.76 31.50 -3.45
C THR A 4 66.77 30.59 -4.17
N ASN A 5 67.21 29.88 -5.20
CA ASN A 5 66.37 28.91 -5.93
C ASN A 5 66.18 27.62 -5.13
N ASP A 6 67.22 27.20 -4.38
CA ASP A 6 67.22 25.97 -3.59
C ASP A 6 66.30 26.08 -2.35
N ILE A 7 66.34 27.23 -1.64
CA ILE A 7 65.42 27.50 -0.52
C ILE A 7 63.95 27.58 -1.00
N GLY A 8 63.72 28.16 -2.19
CA GLY A 8 62.39 28.22 -2.79
C GLY A 8 61.83 26.84 -3.16
N GLN A 9 62.66 25.95 -3.71
CA GLN A 9 62.29 24.56 -3.99
C GLN A 9 62.00 23.76 -2.73
N LEU A 10 62.77 23.95 -1.65
CA LEU A 10 62.53 23.31 -0.36
C LEU A 10 61.19 23.73 0.26
N ILE A 11 60.90 25.04 0.26
CA ILE A 11 59.62 25.56 0.78
C ILE A 11 58.44 25.02 -0.03
N SER A 12 58.53 25.04 -1.37
CA SER A 12 57.47 24.51 -2.24
C SER A 12 57.24 23.01 -2.03
N SER A 13 58.31 22.24 -1.82
CA SER A 13 58.22 20.79 -1.57
C SER A 13 57.54 20.50 -0.24
N VAL A 14 57.89 21.24 0.82
CA VAL A 14 57.23 21.12 2.13
C VAL A 14 55.75 21.48 2.05
N VAL A 15 55.39 22.56 1.36
CA VAL A 15 53.98 22.97 1.18
C VAL A 15 53.19 21.92 0.40
N SER A 16 53.75 21.36 -0.67
CA SER A 16 53.11 20.29 -1.44
C SER A 16 52.92 19.00 -0.64
N GLY A 17 53.90 18.63 0.19
CA GLY A 17 53.82 17.48 1.09
C GLY A 17 52.72 17.63 2.13
N VAL A 18 52.62 18.81 2.76
CA VAL A 18 51.55 19.11 3.72
C VAL A 18 50.18 19.12 3.03
N ALA A 19 50.07 19.71 1.84
CA ALA A 19 48.83 19.69 1.05
C ALA A 19 48.39 18.26 0.72
N ALA A 20 49.31 17.40 0.29
CA ALA A 20 49.02 15.99 -0.01
C ALA A 20 48.53 15.22 1.22
N ILE A 21 49.10 15.47 2.40
CA ILE A 21 48.65 14.86 3.66
C ILE A 21 47.24 15.32 4.01
N ILE A 22 46.95 16.62 3.90
CA ILE A 22 45.60 17.16 4.16
C ILE A 22 44.59 16.56 3.18
N THR A 23 44.92 16.48 1.90
CA THR A 23 44.07 15.85 0.88
C THR A 23 43.85 14.37 1.18
N ALA A 24 44.88 13.62 1.60
CA ALA A 24 44.75 12.22 1.99
C ALA A 24 43.81 12.05 3.19
N CYS A 25 43.97 12.87 4.24
CA CYS A 25 43.07 12.88 5.39
C CYS A 25 41.63 13.21 5.01
N ALA A 26 41.42 14.24 4.17
CA ALA A 26 40.11 14.62 3.66
C ALA A 26 39.46 13.48 2.86
N THR A 27 40.24 12.77 2.03
CA THR A 27 39.76 11.64 1.22
C THR A 27 39.31 10.47 2.10
N ILE A 28 40.08 10.15 3.15
CA ILE A 28 39.70 9.10 4.13
C ILE A 28 38.41 9.48 4.87
N PHE A 29 38.29 10.75 5.28
CA PHE A 29 37.09 11.24 5.94
C PHE A 29 35.87 11.16 5.01
N LEU A 30 36.00 11.62 3.77
CA LEU A 30 34.96 11.51 2.74
C LEU A 30 34.55 10.06 2.50
N TYR A 31 35.50 9.14 2.38
CA TYR A 31 35.20 7.72 2.23
C TYR A 31 34.37 7.17 3.40
N LYS A 32 34.70 7.55 4.64
CA LYS A 32 33.92 7.14 5.82
C LYS A 32 32.50 7.68 5.79
N VAL A 33 32.33 8.97 5.46
CA VAL A 33 30.99 9.60 5.35
C VAL A 33 30.16 8.92 4.26
N THR A 34 30.74 8.69 3.08
CA THR A 34 30.07 8.00 1.97
C THR A 34 29.66 6.57 2.34
N LYS A 35 30.53 5.84 3.07
CA LYS A 35 30.20 4.49 3.54
C LYS A 35 29.01 4.49 4.50
N ILE A 36 28.95 5.44 5.43
CA ILE A 36 27.81 5.59 6.35
C ILE A 36 26.53 5.90 5.56
N LEU A 37 26.60 6.86 4.64
CA LEU A 37 25.46 7.24 3.82
C LEU A 37 24.94 6.05 3.00
N ALA A 38 25.82 5.26 2.39
CA ALA A 38 25.43 4.08 1.63
C ALA A 38 24.74 3.02 2.51
N VAL A 39 25.19 2.84 3.76
CA VAL A 39 24.54 1.91 4.70
C VAL A 39 23.14 2.42 5.08
N GLU A 40 22.99 3.70 5.36
CA GLU A 40 21.68 4.28 5.69
C GLU A 40 20.73 4.25 4.48
N THR A 41 21.19 4.60 3.28
CA THR A 41 20.41 4.46 2.04
C THR A 41 20.00 3.01 1.80
N LYS A 42 20.88 2.04 2.08
CA LYS A 42 20.54 0.63 1.99
C LYS A 42 19.44 0.24 2.99
N LYS A 43 19.52 0.71 4.24
CA LYS A 43 18.46 0.48 5.23
C LYS A 43 17.13 1.11 4.81
N MET A 44 17.15 2.29 4.18
CA MET A 44 15.95 2.95 3.66
C MET A 44 15.34 2.19 2.46
N ALA A 45 16.19 1.64 1.59
CA ALA A 45 15.77 0.79 0.49
C ALA A 45 15.20 -0.55 1.00
N ASP A 46 15.87 -1.17 1.97
CA ASP A 46 15.41 -2.42 2.61
C ASP A 46 14.15 -2.22 3.46
N ALA A 47 13.88 -1.00 3.94
CA ALA A 47 12.62 -0.61 4.57
C ALA A 47 11.51 -0.32 3.55
N SER A 48 11.86 -0.04 2.29
CA SER A 48 10.89 0.17 1.20
C SER A 48 10.49 -1.16 0.58
N LYS A 49 9.78 -1.97 1.36
CA LYS A 49 9.23 -3.25 0.91
C LYS A 49 7.72 -3.13 0.63
N PRO A 50 7.20 -3.91 -0.34
CA PRO A 50 5.77 -4.10 -0.48
C PRO A 50 5.21 -4.80 0.76
N HIS A 51 3.96 -4.49 1.12
CA HIS A 51 3.27 -5.16 2.22
C HIS A 51 1.78 -5.25 1.90
N ILE A 52 1.36 -6.44 1.47
CA ILE A 52 0.01 -6.69 1.00
C ILE A 52 -0.86 -7.19 2.13
N VAL A 53 -2.04 -6.57 2.25
CA VAL A 53 -3.04 -6.90 3.26
C VAL A 53 -4.39 -7.06 2.57
N ALA A 54 -5.05 -8.19 2.81
CA ALA A 54 -6.43 -8.44 2.42
C ALA A 54 -7.35 -8.30 3.63
N THR A 55 -8.32 -7.41 3.57
CA THR A 55 -9.27 -7.14 4.66
C THR A 55 -10.69 -7.14 4.16
N LEU A 56 -11.63 -7.36 5.08
CA LEU A 56 -13.05 -7.24 4.82
C LEU A 56 -13.54 -5.98 5.52
N VAL A 57 -14.14 -5.08 4.74
CA VAL A 57 -14.56 -3.75 5.18
C VAL A 57 -16.05 -3.61 4.93
N ILE A 58 -16.76 -2.94 5.84
CA ILE A 58 -18.18 -2.64 5.67
C ILE A 58 -18.35 -1.70 4.47
N ASN A 59 -19.29 -2.03 3.58
CA ASN A 59 -19.55 -1.29 2.35
C ASN A 59 -19.98 0.17 2.66
N LYS A 60 -19.52 1.11 1.85
CA LYS A 60 -19.78 2.55 2.04
C LYS A 60 -21.25 2.96 1.85
N TRP A 61 -22.06 2.13 1.20
CA TRP A 61 -23.47 2.40 0.88
C TRP A 61 -24.44 1.64 1.77
N SER A 62 -23.99 0.62 2.51
CA SER A 62 -24.84 -0.18 3.39
C SER A 62 -24.01 -0.89 4.47
N MET A 63 -24.45 -0.76 5.72
CA MET A 63 -23.83 -1.44 6.86
C MET A 63 -24.00 -2.96 6.85
N LYS A 64 -24.90 -3.49 6.01
CA LYS A 64 -25.19 -4.93 5.92
C LYS A 64 -24.26 -5.65 4.95
N HIS A 65 -23.58 -4.91 4.07
CA HIS A 65 -22.76 -5.47 3.01
C HIS A 65 -21.28 -5.32 3.35
N MET A 66 -20.47 -6.30 2.95
CA MET A 66 -19.03 -6.28 3.12
C MET A 66 -18.32 -6.37 1.77
N ASP A 67 -17.25 -5.60 1.66
CA ASP A 67 -16.35 -5.57 0.53
C ASP A 67 -15.01 -6.21 0.92
N LEU A 68 -14.43 -6.99 0.01
CA LEU A 68 -13.05 -7.43 0.07
C LEU A 68 -12.14 -6.33 -0.45
N HIS A 69 -11.21 -5.91 0.40
CA HIS A 69 -10.17 -4.93 0.11
C HIS A 69 -8.81 -5.61 0.09
N ILE A 70 -8.00 -5.31 -0.91
CA ILE A 70 -6.62 -5.75 -1.02
C ILE A 70 -5.76 -4.51 -1.24
N ASP A 71 -4.97 -4.19 -0.24
CA ASP A 71 -4.20 -2.95 -0.18
C ASP A 71 -2.71 -3.25 -0.10
N ASN A 72 -1.92 -2.50 -0.87
CA ASN A 72 -0.47 -2.43 -0.66
C ASN A 72 -0.15 -1.30 0.32
N THR A 73 0.02 -1.68 1.58
CA THR A 73 0.40 -0.77 2.68
C THR A 73 1.91 -0.54 2.77
N GLY A 74 2.68 -1.21 1.90
CA GLY A 74 4.13 -1.03 1.80
C GLY A 74 4.52 0.15 0.91
N ASN A 75 5.80 0.49 0.95
CA ASN A 75 6.36 1.62 0.19
C ASN A 75 7.04 1.18 -1.13
N ALA A 76 6.74 -0.02 -1.62
CA ALA A 76 7.23 -0.53 -2.90
C ALA A 76 6.17 -1.36 -3.62
N THR A 77 6.34 -1.52 -4.92
CA THR A 77 5.40 -2.25 -5.78
C THR A 77 5.48 -3.75 -5.52
N ALA A 78 4.32 -4.40 -5.43
CA ALA A 78 4.22 -5.86 -5.38
C ALA A 78 3.84 -6.42 -6.76
N TYR A 79 4.42 -7.57 -7.10
CA TYR A 79 4.20 -8.27 -8.36
C TYR A 79 3.68 -9.68 -8.12
N ASP A 80 2.91 -10.22 -9.07
CA ASP A 80 2.43 -11.61 -9.10
C ASP A 80 1.85 -12.06 -7.75
N ILE A 81 0.90 -11.28 -7.25
CA ILE A 81 0.28 -11.45 -5.94
C ILE A 81 -0.75 -12.58 -6.04
N GLU A 82 -0.69 -13.50 -5.09
CA GLU A 82 -1.63 -14.61 -4.95
C GLU A 82 -2.21 -14.63 -3.55
N ILE A 83 -3.53 -14.72 -3.44
CA ILE A 83 -4.27 -14.65 -2.18
C ILE A 83 -5.18 -15.87 -2.07
N SER A 84 -5.14 -16.51 -0.90
CA SER A 84 -6.00 -17.64 -0.56
C SER A 84 -6.66 -17.43 0.80
N PHE A 85 -7.89 -17.92 0.91
CA PHE A 85 -8.70 -17.87 2.12
C PHE A 85 -9.10 -19.30 2.49
N ASN A 86 -8.93 -19.66 3.76
CA ASN A 86 -9.38 -20.94 4.30
C ASN A 86 -10.21 -20.72 5.59
N PRO A 87 -11.51 -21.02 5.62
CA PRO A 87 -12.31 -21.61 4.54
C PRO A 87 -12.43 -20.68 3.32
N PRO A 88 -12.74 -21.19 2.12
CA PRO A 88 -12.92 -20.34 0.94
C PRO A 88 -14.04 -19.34 1.19
N LEU A 89 -13.86 -18.11 0.68
CA LEU A 89 -14.89 -17.08 0.75
C LEU A 89 -16.07 -17.48 -0.14
N GLU A 90 -17.27 -17.49 0.44
CA GLU A 90 -18.51 -17.82 -0.27
C GLU A 90 -18.95 -16.62 -1.12
N ASN A 91 -19.17 -16.85 -2.41
CA ASN A 91 -19.80 -15.87 -3.30
C ASN A 91 -21.31 -15.94 -3.11
N THR A 92 -21.91 -15.01 -2.36
CA THR A 92 -23.37 -14.95 -2.24
C THR A 92 -23.98 -13.95 -3.25
N GLY A 93 -25.18 -14.25 -3.76
CA GLY A 93 -25.93 -13.38 -4.67
C GLY A 93 -25.53 -13.50 -6.14
N VAL A 94 -25.29 -12.37 -6.82
CA VAL A 94 -25.05 -12.28 -8.29
C VAL A 94 -23.86 -13.12 -8.78
N ARG A 95 -22.99 -13.56 -7.86
CA ARG A 95 -21.72 -14.24 -8.13
C ARG A 95 -21.72 -15.76 -7.92
N GLU A 96 -22.85 -16.39 -7.60
CA GLU A 96 -22.92 -17.86 -7.48
C GLU A 96 -22.40 -18.59 -8.74
N LYS A 97 -22.43 -17.95 -9.91
CA LYS A 97 -21.97 -18.51 -11.19
C LYS A 97 -20.48 -18.37 -11.47
N LEU A 98 -19.71 -17.64 -10.65
CA LEU A 98 -18.27 -17.49 -10.82
C LEU A 98 -17.54 -18.52 -9.96
N GLU A 99 -16.83 -19.43 -10.61
CA GLU A 99 -16.04 -20.48 -9.93
C GLU A 99 -14.88 -19.93 -9.09
N THR A 100 -14.40 -18.71 -9.39
CA THR A 100 -13.26 -18.10 -8.73
C THR A 100 -13.58 -16.76 -8.10
N LEU A 101 -13.04 -16.55 -6.89
CA LEU A 101 -13.15 -15.28 -6.20
C LEU A 101 -12.32 -14.21 -6.97
N PRO A 102 -12.86 -12.99 -7.17
CA PRO A 102 -12.06 -11.90 -7.70
C PRO A 102 -10.79 -11.66 -6.87
N PHE A 103 -9.73 -11.23 -7.54
CA PHE A 103 -8.45 -10.85 -6.93
C PHE A 103 -7.67 -11.94 -6.20
N GLN A 104 -7.98 -13.23 -6.44
CA GLN A 104 -7.09 -14.32 -6.04
C GLN A 104 -5.70 -14.20 -6.69
N LYS A 105 -5.64 -13.62 -7.91
CA LYS A 105 -4.40 -13.33 -8.61
C LYS A 105 -4.38 -11.89 -9.12
N ILE A 106 -3.37 -11.13 -8.72
CA ILE A 106 -3.15 -9.72 -9.14
C ILE A 106 -1.73 -9.60 -9.70
N SER A 107 -1.60 -9.07 -10.92
CA SER A 107 -0.29 -8.97 -11.58
C SER A 107 0.63 -7.94 -10.93
N VAL A 108 0.10 -6.76 -10.59
CA VAL A 108 0.86 -5.63 -10.05
C VAL A 108 -0.02 -4.81 -9.11
N LEU A 109 0.52 -4.42 -7.95
CA LEU A 109 -0.12 -3.46 -7.05
C LEU A 109 0.91 -2.43 -6.58
N ASN A 110 0.72 -1.17 -6.98
CA ASN A 110 1.62 -0.07 -6.64
C ASN A 110 1.56 0.29 -5.16
N PRO A 111 2.56 1.02 -4.62
CA PRO A 111 2.53 1.50 -3.24
C PRO A 111 1.26 2.33 -2.98
N ASN A 112 0.61 2.09 -1.84
CA ASN A 112 -0.63 2.77 -1.42
C ASN A 112 -1.82 2.58 -2.37
N GLN A 113 -1.74 1.63 -3.31
CA GLN A 113 -2.87 1.27 -4.16
C GLN A 113 -3.69 0.16 -3.49
N GLY A 114 -5.02 0.32 -3.55
CA GLY A 114 -6.01 -0.63 -3.08
C GLY A 114 -6.94 -1.08 -4.20
N LEU A 115 -7.35 -2.34 -4.15
CA LEU A 115 -8.43 -2.89 -4.98
C LEU A 115 -9.55 -3.35 -4.05
N SER A 116 -10.79 -3.01 -4.39
CA SER A 116 -11.97 -3.38 -3.61
C SER A 116 -13.03 -4.04 -4.47
N THR A 117 -13.72 -5.03 -3.92
CA THR A 117 -14.84 -5.71 -4.56
C THR A 117 -15.89 -6.09 -3.55
N TYR A 118 -17.16 -6.02 -3.93
CA TYR A 118 -18.24 -6.60 -3.14
C TYR A 118 -18.01 -8.10 -2.90
N LEU A 119 -18.23 -8.54 -1.66
CA LEU A 119 -18.12 -9.94 -1.26
C LEU A 119 -19.50 -10.54 -0.94
N SER A 120 -20.08 -10.17 0.21
CA SER A 120 -21.31 -10.79 0.74
C SER A 120 -21.97 -9.89 1.78
N GLU A 121 -23.11 -10.33 2.32
CA GLU A 121 -23.71 -9.73 3.51
C GLU A 121 -22.94 -10.12 4.78
N TYR A 122 -22.90 -9.19 5.75
CA TYR A 122 -22.25 -9.39 7.05
C TYR A 122 -22.88 -10.56 7.82
N SER A 123 -24.20 -10.74 7.73
CA SER A 123 -24.93 -11.83 8.39
C SER A 123 -24.40 -13.22 8.05
N ASP A 124 -23.88 -13.39 6.84
CA ASP A 124 -23.49 -14.69 6.29
C ASP A 124 -22.08 -15.09 6.76
N ILE A 125 -21.27 -14.09 7.14
CA ILE A 125 -19.84 -14.27 7.42
C ILE A 125 -19.42 -13.79 8.84
N LYS A 126 -20.34 -13.20 9.62
CA LYS A 126 -20.07 -12.67 10.97
C LYS A 126 -19.44 -13.67 11.95
N ASP A 127 -19.82 -14.94 11.86
CA ASP A 127 -19.37 -15.99 12.79
C ASP A 127 -18.19 -16.80 12.22
N LYS A 128 -17.67 -16.39 11.06
CA LYS A 128 -16.59 -17.09 10.35
C LYS A 128 -15.25 -16.40 10.61
N SER A 129 -14.22 -17.22 10.79
CA SER A 129 -12.81 -16.80 10.82
C SER A 129 -12.09 -17.40 9.63
N TYR A 130 -11.27 -16.60 8.98
CA TYR A 130 -10.55 -16.99 7.77
C TYR A 130 -9.05 -16.96 8.00
N PHE A 131 -8.38 -18.06 7.72
CA PHE A 131 -6.93 -18.05 7.55
C PHE A 131 -6.61 -17.48 6.17
N VAL A 132 -5.97 -16.33 6.16
CA VAL A 132 -5.56 -15.63 4.94
C VAL A 132 -4.09 -15.92 4.70
N GLU A 133 -3.77 -16.42 3.52
CA GLU A 133 -2.39 -16.56 3.04
C GLU A 133 -2.22 -15.75 1.76
N ILE A 134 -1.30 -14.79 1.82
CA ILE A 134 -0.95 -13.90 0.72
C ILE A 134 0.50 -14.15 0.37
N SER A 135 0.81 -14.21 -0.91
CA SER A 135 2.20 -14.24 -1.39
C SER A 135 2.40 -13.28 -2.55
N TRP A 136 3.59 -12.71 -2.66
CA TRP A 136 3.95 -11.76 -3.73
C TRP A 136 5.44 -11.78 -4.03
N LYS A 137 5.83 -11.13 -5.13
CA LYS A 137 7.22 -10.89 -5.53
C LYS A 137 7.57 -9.41 -5.37
N ASN A 138 8.79 -9.13 -4.91
CA ASN A 138 9.30 -7.76 -4.78
C ASN A 138 9.73 -7.13 -6.12
N ASN A 139 9.97 -7.95 -7.14
CA ASN A 139 10.35 -7.52 -8.47
C ASN A 139 9.69 -8.45 -9.51
N SER A 140 9.43 -7.96 -10.71
CA SER A 140 8.80 -8.71 -11.80
C SER A 140 9.55 -10.00 -12.16
N MET A 141 10.88 -10.01 -11.99
CA MET A 141 11.75 -11.15 -12.30
C MET A 141 12.25 -11.91 -11.06
N ALA A 142 11.78 -11.56 -9.86
CA ALA A 142 12.21 -12.25 -8.65
C ALA A 142 11.71 -13.70 -8.62
N THR A 143 12.58 -14.63 -8.27
CA THR A 143 12.21 -16.05 -8.05
C THR A 143 11.63 -16.26 -6.66
N GLU A 144 12.14 -15.52 -5.68
CA GLU A 144 11.68 -15.59 -4.29
C GLU A 144 10.35 -14.87 -4.11
N ARG A 145 9.48 -15.47 -3.29
CA ARG A 145 8.19 -14.91 -2.89
C ARG A 145 8.23 -14.57 -1.41
N GLU A 146 7.65 -13.43 -1.08
CA GLU A 146 7.32 -13.08 0.30
C GLU A 146 5.91 -13.54 0.64
N TYR A 147 5.62 -13.69 1.93
CA TYR A 147 4.37 -14.24 2.44
C TYR A 147 3.85 -13.41 3.62
N ASN A 148 2.52 -13.24 3.67
CA ASN A 148 1.81 -12.70 4.82
C ASN A 148 0.67 -13.66 5.19
N ARG A 149 0.62 -14.05 6.47
CA ARG A 149 -0.33 -15.03 6.99
C ARG A 149 -0.92 -14.57 8.30
N TYR A 150 -2.24 -14.52 8.36
CA TYR A 150 -2.96 -14.09 9.55
C TYR A 150 -4.37 -14.64 9.57
N ILE A 151 -4.99 -14.58 10.74
CA ILE A 151 -6.39 -14.93 10.94
C ILE A 151 -7.21 -13.65 10.87
N LEU A 152 -8.14 -13.61 9.92
CA LEU A 152 -9.12 -12.56 9.79
C LEU A 152 -10.41 -13.01 10.49
N ASN A 153 -10.70 -12.40 11.63
CA ASN A 153 -11.93 -12.64 12.38
C ASN A 153 -12.91 -11.49 12.16
N ILE A 154 -14.06 -11.80 11.56
CA ILE A 154 -15.10 -10.80 11.25
C ILE A 154 -15.92 -10.45 12.50
N GLY A 155 -16.02 -11.37 13.47
CA GLY A 155 -16.73 -11.13 14.73
C GLY A 155 -16.18 -9.94 15.53
N HIS A 156 -14.95 -9.48 15.25
CA HIS A 156 -14.41 -8.26 15.85
C HIS A 156 -15.15 -6.98 15.43
N TYR A 157 -15.95 -7.02 14.36
CA TYR A 157 -16.82 -5.92 13.95
C TYR A 157 -18.21 -5.96 14.61
N GLU A 158 -18.48 -6.97 15.46
CA GLU A 158 -19.73 -7.04 16.19
C GLU A 158 -19.88 -5.85 17.15
N GLY A 159 -21.04 -5.19 17.11
CA GLY A 159 -21.31 -3.99 17.91
C GLY A 159 -20.80 -2.68 17.30
N VAL A 160 -20.12 -2.70 16.15
CA VAL A 160 -19.78 -1.48 15.41
C VAL A 160 -21.07 -0.86 14.88
N THR A 161 -21.37 0.36 15.34
CA THR A 161 -22.51 1.15 14.88
C THR A 161 -22.00 2.40 14.17
N LYS A 162 -22.79 2.89 13.21
CA LYS A 162 -22.52 4.13 12.50
C LYS A 162 -23.57 5.16 12.92
N LEU A 163 -23.13 6.39 13.19
CA LEU A 163 -24.02 7.51 13.47
C LEU A 163 -24.47 8.15 12.14
N GLY A 164 -25.78 8.25 11.93
CA GLY A 164 -26.39 8.83 10.73
C GLY A 164 -26.85 7.80 9.69
N ASP A 165 -27.41 8.27 8.57
CA ASP A 165 -27.78 7.43 7.42
C ASP A 165 -26.54 6.76 6.81
N ASP A 166 -26.73 5.57 6.22
CA ASP A 166 -25.67 4.73 5.63
C ASP A 166 -24.74 5.51 4.69
N ASN A 167 -25.27 6.50 3.95
CA ASN A 167 -24.49 7.47 3.19
C ASN A 167 -25.25 8.81 3.01
N PRO A 168 -24.69 9.96 3.44
CA PRO A 168 -25.36 11.27 3.31
C PRO A 168 -25.62 11.67 1.85
N LEU A 169 -24.75 11.26 0.92
CA LEU A 169 -24.95 11.53 -0.51
C LEU A 169 -26.12 10.73 -1.08
N CYS A 170 -26.30 9.47 -0.66
CA CYS A 170 -27.47 8.68 -1.03
C CYS A 170 -28.76 9.30 -0.46
N SER A 171 -28.72 9.80 0.78
CA SER A 171 -29.86 10.50 1.40
C SER A 171 -30.20 11.78 0.63
N ILE A 172 -29.19 12.55 0.19
CA ILE A 172 -29.39 13.73 -0.68
C ILE A 172 -29.99 13.32 -2.02
N ALA A 173 -29.43 12.31 -2.70
CA ALA A 173 -29.92 11.84 -3.99
C ALA A 173 -31.39 11.40 -3.92
N ASN A 174 -31.75 10.60 -2.91
CA ASN A 174 -33.13 10.14 -2.69
C ASN A 174 -34.09 11.31 -2.41
N LYS A 175 -33.64 12.35 -1.70
CA LYS A 175 -34.45 13.56 -1.46
C LYS A 175 -34.61 14.38 -2.73
N VAL A 176 -33.57 14.50 -3.54
CA VAL A 176 -33.62 15.17 -4.86
C VAL A 176 -34.56 14.43 -5.82
N GLU A 177 -34.52 13.11 -5.83
CA GLU A 177 -35.44 12.27 -6.61
C GLU A 177 -36.90 12.52 -6.21
N LYS A 178 -37.20 12.52 -4.91
CA LYS A 178 -38.55 12.83 -4.41
C LYS A 178 -39.03 14.22 -4.84
N ILE A 179 -38.17 15.24 -4.78
CA ILE A 179 -38.49 16.60 -5.25
C ILE A 179 -38.83 16.58 -6.75
N SER A 180 -38.02 15.89 -7.56
CA SER A 180 -38.26 15.74 -9.00
C SER A 180 -39.61 15.08 -9.29
N ASP A 181 -39.95 14.01 -8.57
CA ASP A 181 -41.21 13.31 -8.74
C ASP A 181 -42.42 14.15 -8.33
N ASP A 182 -42.31 14.94 -7.27
CA ASP A 182 -43.39 15.84 -6.85
C ASP A 182 -43.59 16.99 -7.85
N ILE A 183 -42.52 17.54 -8.42
CA ILE A 183 -42.60 18.52 -9.52
C ILE A 183 -43.30 17.90 -10.74
N ARG A 184 -42.98 16.66 -11.10
CA ARG A 184 -43.66 15.92 -12.20
C ARG A 184 -45.15 15.75 -11.93
N LYS A 185 -45.54 15.35 -10.72
CA LYS A 185 -46.97 15.23 -10.34
C LYS A 185 -47.70 16.57 -10.44
N ILE A 186 -47.09 17.67 -10.00
CA ILE A 186 -47.67 19.01 -10.11
C ILE A 186 -47.86 19.40 -11.58
N THR A 187 -46.84 19.18 -12.40
CA THR A 187 -46.87 19.49 -13.84
C THR A 187 -47.96 18.70 -14.56
N ASN A 188 -48.10 17.41 -14.23
CA ASN A 188 -49.14 16.55 -14.82
C ASN A 188 -50.56 16.92 -14.36
N LYS A 189 -50.74 17.57 -13.21
CA LYS A 189 -52.05 18.07 -12.74
C LYS A 189 -52.43 19.43 -13.34
N LEU A 190 -51.47 20.17 -13.87
CA LEU A 190 -51.68 21.48 -14.51
C LEU A 190 -51.97 21.38 -16.02
N LYS A 191 -51.99 20.17 -16.55
CA LYS A 191 -52.27 19.85 -17.96
C LYS A 191 -53.66 19.25 -18.08
#